data_AF-A0A2S4V977-F1
#
_entry.id   AF-A0A2S4V977-F1
#
_cell.length_a   1.000
_cell.length_b   1.000
_cell.length_c   1.000
_cell.angle_alpha   90.00
_cell.angle_beta   90.00
_cell.angle_gamma   90.00
#
_symmetry.space_group_name_H-M   'P 1'
#
loop_
_entity.id
_entity.type
_entity.pdbx_description
1 polymer ?
#
loop_
_entity_poly.entity_id
_entity_poly.type
_entity_poly.pdbx_seq_one_letter_code
_entity_poly.pdbx_strand_id
1 'polypeptide(L)'
;MTPKEFIFHFVSSENSKITYLCRYWSPNTGVKGAMDLVRALRNKIKETPLGRSLWEDLIQEEATKILIKEEPTRGLYTDRGFQSSMTVSAQFFKRIHRTKSCISLVR
;
A
#
# COMPACT_ATOMS: atom_id res chain seq x y z
N MET A 1 32.74 -0.22 -3.02
CA MET A 1 31.32 -0.44 -2.69
C MET A 1 31.09 0.04 -1.26
N THR A 2 30.20 1.01 -1.09
CA THR A 2 29.79 1.47 0.25
C THR A 2 28.70 0.56 0.83
N PRO A 3 28.48 0.56 2.16
CA PRO A 3 27.39 -0.23 2.76
C PRO A 3 26.01 0.11 2.17
N LYS A 4 25.78 1.37 1.81
CA LYS A 4 24.53 1.82 1.18
C LYS A 4 24.34 1.22 -0.22
N GLU A 5 25.39 1.25 -1.03
CA GLU A 5 25.39 0.62 -2.37
C GLU A 5 25.20 -0.89 -2.27
N PHE A 6 25.85 -1.54 -1.31
CA PHE A 6 25.69 -2.98 -1.09
C PHE A 6 24.24 -3.35 -0.78
N ILE A 7 23.62 -2.70 0.21
CA ILE A 7 22.23 -3.00 0.59
C ILE A 7 21.28 -2.74 -0.59
N PHE A 8 21.47 -1.63 -1.30
CA PHE A 8 20.67 -1.31 -2.48
C PHE A 8 20.80 -2.39 -3.56
N HIS A 9 22.03 -2.76 -3.94
CA HIS A 9 22.24 -3.79 -4.95
C HIS A 9 21.78 -5.17 -4.48
N PHE A 10 21.91 -5.49 -3.19
CA PHE A 10 21.46 -6.76 -2.63
C PHE A 10 19.94 -6.91 -2.71
N VAL A 11 19.18 -5.87 -2.35
CA VAL A 11 17.72 -5.93 -2.35
C VAL A 11 17.15 -5.79 -3.77
N SER A 12 17.79 -5.01 -4.64
CA SER A 12 17.32 -4.73 -6.00
C SER A 12 17.88 -5.68 -7.07
N SER A 13 18.66 -6.71 -6.69
CA SER A 13 19.28 -7.60 -7.67
C SER A 13 18.26 -8.57 -8.29
N GLU A 14 18.30 -8.67 -9.62
CA GLU A 14 17.62 -9.72 -10.39
C GLU A 14 18.44 -11.02 -10.48
N ASN A 15 19.62 -11.08 -9.85
CA ASN A 15 20.43 -12.28 -9.83
C ASN A 15 19.71 -13.39 -9.06
N SER A 16 19.48 -14.53 -9.72
CA SER A 16 18.70 -15.65 -9.17
C SER A 16 19.18 -16.14 -7.80
N LYS A 17 20.49 -16.11 -7.52
CA LYS A 17 21.04 -16.49 -6.21
C LYS A 17 20.69 -15.46 -5.13
N ILE A 18 20.76 -14.18 -5.46
CA ILE A 18 20.43 -13.09 -4.53
C ILE A 18 18.92 -13.05 -4.28
N THR A 19 18.11 -13.15 -5.33
CA THR A 19 16.65 -13.26 -5.22
C THR A 19 16.24 -14.47 -4.36
N TYR A 20 16.93 -15.60 -4.50
CA TYR A 20 16.71 -16.78 -3.66
C TYR A 20 16.97 -16.50 -2.17
N LEU A 21 17.97 -15.70 -1.82
CA LEU A 21 18.24 -15.29 -0.44
C LEU A 21 17.18 -14.30 0.06
N CYS A 22 16.77 -13.36 -0.79
CA CYS A 22 15.75 -12.35 -0.46
C CYS A 22 14.33 -12.92 -0.44
N ARG A 23 14.10 -14.14 -0.94
CA ARG A 23 12.76 -14.76 -1.00
C ARG A 23 12.03 -14.81 0.35
N TYR A 24 12.79 -14.87 1.44
CA TYR A 24 12.25 -14.95 2.79
C TYR A 24 11.91 -13.60 3.40
N TRP A 25 12.11 -12.49 2.70
CA TRP A 25 11.80 -11.15 3.22
C TRP A 25 10.31 -10.80 3.15
N SER A 26 9.58 -11.36 2.19
CA SER A 26 8.15 -11.09 2.00
C SER A 26 7.20 -12.03 2.79
N PRO A 27 7.49 -13.33 2.97
CA PRO A 27 6.64 -14.23 3.73
C PRO A 27 6.39 -13.75 5.17
N ASN A 28 5.23 -14.13 5.73
CA ASN A 28 4.78 -13.72 7.08
C ASN A 28 5.82 -13.90 8.18
N THR A 29 6.72 -14.88 8.05
CA THR A 29 7.79 -15.14 9.03
C THR A 29 8.98 -14.19 8.93
N GLY A 30 9.31 -13.67 7.73
CA GLY A 30 10.48 -12.81 7.52
C GLY A 30 10.17 -11.34 7.29
N VAL A 31 8.91 -10.99 6.97
CA VAL A 31 8.49 -9.59 6.80
C VAL A 31 8.73 -8.74 8.04
N LYS A 32 8.62 -9.33 9.24
CA LYS A 32 8.91 -8.62 10.49
C LYS A 32 10.37 -8.16 10.56
N GLY A 33 11.31 -9.06 10.26
CA GLY A 33 12.74 -8.74 10.26
C GLY A 33 13.12 -7.74 9.15
N ALA A 34 12.50 -7.85 7.97
CA ALA A 34 12.67 -6.86 6.90
C ALA A 34 12.17 -5.47 7.35
N MET A 35 11.03 -5.40 8.04
CA MET A 35 10.53 -4.14 8.61
C MET A 35 11.42 -3.59 9.72
N ASP A 36 12.06 -4.46 10.52
CA ASP A 36 13.05 -4.03 11.52
C ASP A 36 14.27 -3.38 10.85
N LEU A 37 14.72 -3.88 9.69
CA LEU A 37 15.77 -3.25 8.89
C LEU A 37 15.35 -1.87 8.38
N VAL A 38 14.12 -1.73 7.86
CA VAL A 38 13.57 -0.44 7.44
C VAL A 38 13.54 0.57 8.60
N ARG A 39 13.15 0.11 9.80
CA ARG A 39 13.15 0.96 11.02
C ARG A 39 14.56 1.39 11.43
N ALA A 40 15.54 0.49 11.34
CA ALA A 40 16.93 0.82 11.64
C ALA A 40 17.48 1.86 10.65
N LEU A 41 17.22 1.68 9.34
CA LEU A 41 17.57 2.64 8.30
C LEU A 41 16.91 4.00 8.52
N ARG A 42 15.60 4.01 8.81
CA ARG A 42 14.86 5.23 9.17
C ARG A 42 15.54 5.98 10.30
N ASN A 43 15.88 5.30 11.39
CA ASN A 43 16.46 5.94 12.56
C ASN A 43 17.80 6.62 12.22
N LYS A 44 18.62 5.98 11.37
CA LYS A 44 19.86 6.57 10.85
C LYS A 44 19.62 7.78 9.95
N ILE A 45 18.65 7.70 9.03
CA ILE A 45 18.32 8.80 8.12
C ILE A 45 17.83 10.04 8.89
N LYS A 46 16.99 9.83 9.91
CA LYS A 46 16.36 10.90 10.70
C LYS A 46 17.30 11.62 11.67
N GLU A 47 18.59 11.26 11.73
CA GLU A 47 19.59 11.95 12.56
C GLU A 47 19.83 13.41 12.12
N THR A 48 19.54 13.73 10.86
CA THR A 48 19.72 15.08 10.29
C THR A 48 18.38 15.76 9.96
N PRO A 49 18.30 17.11 9.98
CA PRO A 49 17.10 17.83 9.53
C PRO A 49 16.70 17.49 8.09
N LEU A 50 17.68 17.45 7.17
CA LEU A 50 17.45 17.08 5.77
C LEU A 50 16.89 15.66 5.66
N GLY A 51 17.49 14.69 6.36
CA GLY A 51 17.02 13.31 6.33
C GLY A 51 15.63 13.12 6.93
N ARG A 52 15.23 13.94 7.92
CA ARG A 52 13.85 13.97 8.41
C ARG A 52 12.86 14.42 7.35
N SER A 53 13.15 15.53 6.65
CA SER A 53 12.32 16.02 5.53
C SER A 53 12.16 14.96 4.46
N LEU A 54 13.27 14.39 3.98
CA LEU A 54 13.24 13.37 2.92
C LEU A 54 12.50 12.09 3.34
N TRP A 55 12.57 11.72 4.62
CA TRP A 55 11.81 10.58 5.14
C TRP A 55 10.31 10.89 5.18
N GLU A 56 9.92 12.10 5.55
CA GLU A 56 8.52 12.53 5.58
C GLU A 56 7.92 12.57 4.17
N ASP A 57 8.67 13.10 3.20
CA ASP A 57 8.29 13.11 1.78
C ASP A 57 8.07 11.68 1.24
N LEU A 58 8.98 10.76 1.55
CA LEU A 58 8.86 9.34 1.16
C LEU A 58 7.58 8.71 1.73
N ILE A 59 7.31 8.93 3.02
CA ILE A 59 6.10 8.38 3.66
C ILE A 59 4.83 8.99 3.06
N GLN A 60 4.83 10.29 2.77
CA GLN A 60 3.70 10.95 2.13
C GLN A 60 3.44 10.40 0.73
N GLU A 61 4.49 10.14 -0.06
CA GLU A 61 4.38 9.53 -1.38
C GLU A 61 3.74 8.13 -1.30
N GLU A 62 4.25 7.27 -0.41
CA GLU A 62 3.72 5.91 -0.22
C GLU A 62 2.28 5.93 0.32
N ALA A 63 1.96 6.80 1.27
CA ALA A 63 0.59 6.96 1.77
C ALA A 63 -0.38 7.37 0.66
N THR A 64 0.05 8.26 -0.23
CA THR A 64 -0.75 8.69 -1.39
C THR A 64 -1.01 7.53 -2.34
N LYS A 65 0.01 6.71 -2.65
CA LYS A 65 -0.15 5.51 -3.49
C LYS A 65 -1.16 4.54 -2.90
N ILE A 66 -1.11 4.32 -1.59
CA ILE A 66 -2.06 3.45 -0.89
C ILE A 66 -3.48 4.03 -1.00
N LEU A 67 -3.67 5.32 -0.73
CA LEU A 67 -4.98 5.96 -0.83
C LEU A 67 -5.58 5.87 -2.24
N ILE A 68 -4.78 6.08 -3.28
CA ILE A 68 -5.22 5.93 -4.67
C ILE A 68 -5.63 4.48 -4.97
N LYS A 69 -4.90 3.50 -4.43
CA LYS A 69 -5.22 2.08 -4.60
C LYS A 69 -6.52 1.67 -3.88
N GLU A 70 -6.77 2.23 -2.70
CA GLU A 70 -7.98 1.98 -1.91
C GLU A 70 -9.18 2.80 -2.39
N GLU A 71 -8.97 3.77 -3.28
CA GLU A 71 -10.03 4.62 -3.79
C GLU A 71 -11.07 3.78 -4.57
N PRO A 72 -12.36 3.81 -4.15
CA PRO A 72 -13.41 3.17 -4.92
C PRO A 72 -13.45 3.79 -6.30
N THR A 73 -13.61 2.96 -7.34
CA THR A 73 -13.70 3.46 -8.71
C THR A 73 -14.80 4.50 -8.83
N ARG A 74 -14.41 5.74 -9.11
CA ARG A 74 -15.32 6.87 -9.26
C ARG A 74 -16.11 6.72 -10.57
N GLY A 75 -17.44 6.74 -10.50
CA GLY A 75 -18.32 6.63 -11.67
C GLY A 75 -19.80 6.51 -11.30
N LEU A 76 -20.67 6.83 -12.26
CA LEU A 76 -22.13 6.60 -12.14
C LEU A 76 -22.44 5.11 -12.34
N TYR A 77 -23.38 4.61 -11.54
CA TYR A 77 -23.88 3.24 -11.50
C TYR A 77 -24.28 2.70 -12.89
N THR A 78 -23.82 1.51 -13.29
CA THR A 78 -24.50 0.24 -12.96
C THR A 78 -23.59 -0.86 -12.37
N ASP A 79 -22.31 -0.56 -12.13
CA ASP A 79 -21.32 -1.59 -11.76
C ASP A 79 -20.47 -1.25 -10.51
N ARG A 80 -20.51 -0.01 -9.95
CA ARG A 80 -19.64 0.41 -8.82
C ARG A 80 -20.28 1.42 -7.84
N GLY A 81 -19.72 1.46 -6.62
CA GLY A 81 -20.34 1.92 -5.36
C GLY A 81 -20.54 3.41 -5.11
N PHE A 82 -20.88 4.21 -6.12
CA PHE A 82 -21.31 5.60 -5.93
C PHE A 82 -22.68 5.85 -6.55
N GLN A 83 -23.61 6.38 -5.76
CA GLN A 83 -24.96 6.77 -6.18
C GLN A 83 -25.21 8.23 -5.83
N SER A 84 -25.41 9.06 -6.85
CA SER A 84 -25.79 10.46 -6.67
C SER A 84 -27.30 10.56 -6.41
N SER A 85 -27.71 11.33 -5.40
CA SER A 85 -29.13 11.59 -5.09
C SER A 85 -29.90 12.21 -6.25
N MET A 86 -29.22 12.82 -7.22
CA MET A 86 -29.81 13.37 -8.45
C MET A 86 -30.12 12.31 -9.52
N THR A 87 -29.49 11.14 -9.44
CA THR A 87 -29.66 10.04 -10.41
C THR A 87 -30.55 8.91 -9.86
N VAL A 88 -30.88 8.94 -8.57
CA VAL A 88 -31.75 7.95 -7.94
C VAL A 88 -33.21 8.20 -8.35
N SER A 89 -33.73 7.37 -9.24
CA SER A 89 -35.15 7.39 -9.62
C SER A 89 -36.00 6.59 -8.62
N ALA A 90 -37.31 6.82 -8.58
CA ALA A 90 -38.23 6.07 -7.72
C ALA A 90 -38.24 4.55 -7.99
N GLN A 91 -37.74 4.10 -9.15
CA GLN A 91 -37.57 2.67 -9.48
C GLN A 91 -36.41 2.03 -8.72
N PHE A 92 -35.38 2.79 -8.33
CA PHE A 92 -34.28 2.31 -7.50
C PHE A 92 -34.76 1.72 -6.16
N PHE A 93 -35.79 2.33 -5.56
CA PHE A 93 -36.37 1.89 -4.29
C PHE A 93 -37.45 0.80 -4.44
N LYS A 94 -37.83 0.44 -5.67
CA LYS A 94 -38.82 -0.61 -5.94
C LYS A 94 -38.16 -1.98 -6.02
N ARG A 95 -37.91 -2.54 -4.83
CA ARG A 95 -37.86 -3.97 -4.46
C ARG A 95 -37.47 -4.97 -5.59
N ILE A 96 -36.16 -5.12 -5.83
CA ILE A 96 -35.36 -6.38 -5.84
C ILE A 96 -33.95 -6.01 -6.36
N HIS A 97 -33.09 -5.50 -5.48
CA HIS A 97 -31.63 -5.68 -5.58
C HIS A 97 -31.10 -6.02 -4.19
N ARG A 98 -31.66 -7.09 -3.61
CA ARG A 98 -31.00 -7.83 -2.53
C ARG A 98 -30.07 -8.85 -3.17
N THR A 99 -28.90 -8.42 -3.63
CA THR A 99 -27.83 -9.36 -3.91
C THR A 99 -26.46 -8.72 -3.70
N LYS A 100 -25.96 -8.95 -2.47
CA LYS A 100 -24.57 -8.96 -2.03
C LYS A 100 -23.77 -7.66 -2.10
N SER A 101 -23.83 -6.86 -1.03
CA SER A 101 -22.61 -6.41 -0.35
C SER A 101 -22.91 -5.96 1.09
N CYS A 102 -23.38 -6.90 1.92
CA CYS A 102 -23.28 -6.81 3.38
C CYS A 102 -22.53 -8.06 3.86
N ILE A 103 -21.26 -8.17 3.48
CA ILE A 103 -20.23 -9.03 4.09
C ILE A 103 -18.94 -8.26 3.82
N SER A 104 -18.19 -7.69 4.76
CA SER A 104 -18.03 -7.96 6.19
C SER A 104 -17.61 -6.68 6.89
N LEU A 105 -18.41 -6.27 7.87
CA LEU A 105 -17.98 -5.45 8.99
C LEU A 105 -17.47 -6.44 10.04
N VAL A 106 -16.16 -6.72 10.06
CA VAL A 106 -15.53 -7.45 11.17
C VAL A 106 -14.15 -6.86 11.45
N ARG A 107 -14.13 -6.13 12.57
CA ARG A 107 -13.04 -5.81 13.51
C ARG A 107 -11.89 -4.91 13.06
#